data_AF-A0A2G5SPB5-F1
#
_entry.id   AF-A0A2G5SPB5-F1
#
_cell.length_a   1.000
_cell.length_b   1.000
_cell.length_c   1.000
_cell.angle_alpha   90.00
_cell.angle_beta   90.00
_cell.angle_gamma   90.00
#
_symmetry.space_group_name_H-M   'P 1'
#
loop_
_entity.id
_entity.type
_entity.pdbx_description
1 polymer ?
#
loop_
_entity_poly.entity_id
_entity_poly.type
_entity_poly.pdbx_seq_one_letter_code
_entity_poly.pdbx_strand_id
1 'polypeptide(L)'
;MDEVFDLRRKIHIMNAENFIRAKNEHSLLIAQVDEMKIDTLSDELKEKIEAIRRKGAYYSVRGGMNFVRYTKSLSELNAVLRRIISGQQVNIDN
;
A
#
# COMPACT_ATOMS: atom_id res chain seq x y z
N MET A 1 -12.66 24.16 25.41
CA MET A 1 -13.04 24.06 23.98
C MET A 1 -11.80 23.89 23.11
N ASP A 2 -10.71 24.57 23.44
CA ASP A 2 -9.42 24.48 22.74
C ASP A 2 -8.74 23.10 22.77
N GLU A 3 -8.80 22.38 23.90
CA GLU A 3 -8.18 21.05 24.02
C GLU A 3 -8.76 20.00 23.04
N VAL A 4 -10.08 20.06 22.80
CA VAL A 4 -10.75 19.14 21.86
C VAL A 4 -10.35 19.45 20.42
N PHE A 5 -10.12 20.72 20.10
CA PHE A 5 -9.64 21.15 18.80
C PHE A 5 -8.20 20.66 18.54
N ASP A 6 -7.33 20.78 19.55
CA ASP A 6 -5.97 20.26 19.48
C ASP A 6 -5.90 18.74 19.31
N LEU A 7 -6.76 17.99 20.00
CA LEU A 7 -6.85 16.54 19.83
C LEU A 7 -7.27 16.14 18.42
N ARG A 8 -8.27 16.81 17.83
CA ARG A 8 -8.72 16.55 16.45
C ARG A 8 -7.62 16.84 15.43
N ARG A 9 -6.89 17.95 15.62
CA ARG A 9 -5.75 18.30 14.77
C ARG A 9 -4.64 17.26 14.87
N LYS A 10 -4.32 16.81 16.09
CA LYS A 10 -3.31 15.76 16.32
C LYS A 10 -3.69 14.45 15.63
N ILE A 11 -4.94 14.00 15.77
CA ILE A 11 -5.44 12.79 15.10
C ILE A 11 -5.34 12.92 13.58
N HIS A 12 -5.71 14.08 13.03
CA HIS A 12 -5.60 14.34 11.60
C HIS A 12 -4.16 14.22 11.10
N ILE A 13 -3.20 14.84 11.80
CA ILE A 13 -1.76 14.76 11.46
C ILE A 13 -1.28 13.32 11.53
N MET A 14 -1.57 12.60 12.63
CA MET A 14 -1.15 11.20 12.79
C MET A 14 -1.70 10.31 11.67
N ASN A 15 -2.94 10.51 11.27
CA ASN A 15 -3.54 9.74 10.19
C ASN A 15 -2.93 10.08 8.82
N ALA A 16 -2.56 11.33 8.58
CA ALA A 16 -1.85 11.74 7.37
C ALA A 16 -0.43 11.14 7.33
N GLU A 17 0.29 11.12 8.45
CA GLU A 17 1.61 10.49 8.57
C GLU A 17 1.54 8.98 8.32
N ASN A 18 0.53 8.31 8.88
CA ASN A 18 0.32 6.88 8.65
C ASN A 18 0.06 6.57 7.16
N PHE A 19 -0.69 7.43 6.48
CA PHE A 19 -0.88 7.29 5.03
C PHE A 19 0.41 7.47 4.25
N ILE A 20 1.19 8.51 4.55
CA ILE A 20 2.48 8.75 3.89
C ILE A 20 3.41 7.55 4.10
N ARG A 21 3.44 6.98 5.32
CA ARG A 21 4.22 5.78 5.62
C ARG A 21 3.78 4.58 4.78
N ALA A 22 2.48 4.30 4.74
CA ALA A 22 1.93 3.17 3.97
C ALA A 22 2.19 3.33 2.46
N LYS A 23 2.08 4.56 1.94
CA LYS A 23 2.42 4.90 0.54
C LYS A 23 3.90 4.68 0.24
N ASN A 24 4.79 5.19 1.09
CA ASN A 24 6.23 5.06 0.88
C ASN A 24 6.66 3.58 0.94
N GLU A 25 6.10 2.83 1.89
CA GLU A 25 6.29 1.38 1.95
C GLU A 25 5.82 0.69 0.66
N HIS A 26 4.66 1.07 0.12
CA HIS A 26 4.16 0.51 -1.13
C HIS A 26 5.15 0.73 -2.27
N SER A 27 5.69 1.95 -2.42
CA SER A 27 6.69 2.25 -3.44
C SER A 27 7.97 1.43 -3.27
N LEU A 28 8.44 1.22 -2.04
CA LEU A 28 9.60 0.39 -1.75
C LEU A 28 9.37 -1.08 -2.10
N LEU A 29 8.20 -1.63 -1.76
CA LEU A 29 7.87 -3.02 -2.06
C LEU A 29 7.73 -3.25 -3.56
N ILE A 30 7.18 -2.29 -4.31
CA ILE A 30 7.16 -2.37 -5.78
C ILE A 30 8.57 -2.38 -6.34
N ALA A 31 9.46 -1.51 -5.87
CA ALA A 31 10.86 -1.51 -6.31
C ALA A 31 11.56 -2.85 -6.02
N GLN A 32 11.31 -3.45 -4.86
CA GLN A 32 11.85 -4.79 -4.54
C GLN A 32 11.30 -5.86 -5.47
N VAL A 33 10.02 -5.81 -5.83
CA VAL A 33 9.44 -6.73 -6.81
C VAL A 33 10.05 -6.52 -8.20
N ASP A 34 10.32 -5.27 -8.59
CA ASP A 34 10.97 -4.95 -9.86
C ASP A 34 12.43 -5.48 -9.94
N GLU A 35 13.10 -5.60 -8.79
CA GLU A 35 14.42 -6.23 -8.66
C GLU A 35 14.37 -7.77 -8.64
N MET A 36 13.21 -8.38 -8.39
CA MET A 36 13.05 -9.82 -8.54
C MET A 36 13.25 -10.20 -10.00
N LYS A 37 13.71 -11.42 -10.28
CA LYS A 37 13.79 -11.95 -11.66
C LYS A 37 12.38 -12.17 -12.22
N ILE A 38 11.67 -11.08 -12.54
CA ILE A 38 10.28 -11.08 -12.99
C ILE A 38 10.07 -12.03 -14.15
N ASP A 39 11.06 -12.18 -15.04
CA ASP A 39 10.99 -13.07 -16.19
C ASP A 39 10.84 -14.56 -15.83
N THR A 40 11.23 -14.93 -14.61
CA THR A 40 11.08 -16.30 -14.07
C THR A 40 9.74 -16.54 -13.37
N LEU A 41 8.93 -15.48 -13.17
CA LEU A 41 7.60 -15.60 -12.58
C LEU A 41 6.58 -16.07 -13.62
N SER A 42 5.53 -16.75 -13.15
CA SER A 42 4.39 -17.10 -13.99
C SER A 42 3.66 -15.85 -14.48
N ASP A 43 3.01 -15.93 -15.64
CA ASP A 43 2.25 -14.81 -16.21
C ASP A 43 1.11 -14.36 -15.27
N GLU A 44 0.47 -15.31 -14.59
CA GLU A 44 -0.54 -15.00 -13.57
C GLU A 44 0.03 -14.13 -12.43
N LEU A 45 1.23 -14.44 -11.96
CA LEU A 45 1.86 -13.67 -10.89
C LEU A 45 2.30 -12.28 -11.38
N LYS A 46 2.78 -12.17 -12.62
CA LYS A 46 3.08 -10.88 -13.27
C LYS A 46 1.84 -10.00 -13.36
N GLU A 47 0.72 -10.55 -13.83
CA GLU A 47 -0.56 -9.83 -13.91
C GLU A 47 -1.05 -9.37 -12.54
N LYS A 48 -0.90 -10.21 -11.50
CA LYS A 48 -1.23 -9.86 -10.12
C LYS A 48 -0.37 -8.70 -9.60
N ILE A 49 0.94 -8.75 -9.82
CA ILE A 49 1.86 -7.66 -9.44
C ILE A 49 1.45 -6.36 -10.13
N GLU A 50 1.17 -6.40 -11.43
CA GLU A 50 0.72 -5.23 -12.18
C GLU A 50 -0.61 -4.68 -11.68
N ALA A 51 -1.57 -5.55 -11.34
CA ALA A 51 -2.83 -5.15 -10.75
C ALA A 51 -2.65 -4.46 -9.39
N ILE A 52 -1.76 -5.00 -8.55
CA ILE A 52 -1.39 -4.40 -7.26
C ILE A 52 -0.75 -3.03 -7.48
N ARG A 53 0.20 -2.90 -8.41
CA ARG A 53 0.87 -1.64 -8.75
C ARG A 53 -0.13 -0.57 -9.18
N ARG A 54 -1.06 -0.91 -10.08
CA ARG A 54 -2.13 0.01 -10.53
C ARG A 54 -3.04 0.44 -9.38
N LYS A 55 -3.48 -0.50 -8.54
CA LYS A 55 -4.33 -0.18 -7.36
C LYS A 55 -3.60 0.71 -6.36
N GLY A 56 -2.34 0.42 -6.06
CA GLY A 56 -1.53 1.20 -5.13
C GLY A 56 -1.25 2.61 -5.64
N ALA A 57 -0.99 2.78 -6.94
CA ALA A 57 -0.90 4.10 -7.57
C ALA A 57 -2.20 4.89 -7.42
N TYR A 58 -3.34 4.26 -7.70
CA TYR A 58 -4.66 4.87 -7.51
C TYR A 58 -4.92 5.31 -6.06
N TYR A 59 -4.64 4.44 -5.08
CA TYR A 59 -4.80 4.76 -3.66
C TYR A 59 -3.84 5.86 -3.19
N SER A 60 -2.61 5.88 -3.73
CA SER A 60 -1.61 6.91 -3.42
C SER A 60 -2.06 8.30 -3.88
N VAL A 61 -2.71 8.40 -5.04
CA VAL A 61 -3.25 9.67 -5.56
C VAL A 61 -4.52 10.08 -4.80
N ARG A 62 -5.48 9.16 -4.63
CA ARG A 62 -6.77 9.47 -3.98
C ARG A 62 -6.64 9.69 -2.48
N GLY A 63 -5.66 9.06 -1.84
CA GLY A 63 -5.40 9.20 -0.41
C GLY A 63 -4.96 10.60 0.02
N GLY A 64 -4.46 11.44 -0.90
CA GLY A 64 -4.24 12.86 -0.59
C GLY A 64 -5.51 13.60 -0.16
N MET A 65 -6.68 13.14 -0.61
CA MET A 65 -8.00 13.71 -0.25
C MET A 65 -8.76 12.86 0.79
N ASN A 66 -8.38 11.61 1.01
CA ASN A 66 -9.05 10.69 1.94
C ASN A 66 -8.06 9.67 2.55
N PHE A 67 -7.05 10.18 3.25
CA PHE A 67 -5.92 9.37 3.71
C PHE A 67 -6.35 8.26 4.68
N VAL A 68 -7.38 8.46 5.51
CA VAL A 68 -7.86 7.44 6.45
C VAL A 68 -8.36 6.20 5.70
N ARG A 69 -9.20 6.38 4.67
CA ARG A 69 -9.74 5.26 3.88
C ARG A 69 -8.64 4.50 3.14
N TYR A 70 -7.75 5.24 2.47
CA TYR A 70 -6.76 4.63 1.58
C TYR A 70 -5.52 4.10 2.30
N THR A 71 -5.27 4.50 3.55
CA THR A 71 -4.21 3.89 4.38
C THR A 71 -4.45 2.39 4.55
N LYS A 72 -5.67 1.98 4.94
CA LYS A 72 -6.00 0.57 5.13
C LYS A 72 -5.80 -0.24 3.84
N SER A 73 -6.33 0.27 2.72
CA SER A 73 -6.20 -0.42 1.43
C SER A 73 -4.76 -0.50 0.94
N LEU A 74 -3.92 0.52 1.19
CA LEU A 74 -2.48 0.44 0.91
C LEU A 74 -1.79 -0.61 1.79
N SER A 75 -2.09 -0.65 3.09
CA SER A 75 -1.53 -1.65 4.00
C SER A 75 -1.88 -3.08 3.59
N GLU A 76 -3.10 -3.33 3.10
CA GLU A 76 -3.51 -4.63 2.57
C GLU A 76 -2.70 -5.02 1.32
N LEU A 77 -2.52 -4.09 0.36
CA LEU A 77 -1.67 -4.31 -0.81
C LEU A 77 -0.21 -4.56 -0.41
N ASN A 78 0.32 -3.81 0.56
CA ASN A 78 1.68 -3.99 1.06
C ASN A 78 1.86 -5.37 1.69
N ALA A 79 0.88 -5.85 2.46
CA ALA A 79 0.92 -7.20 3.03
C ALA A 79 0.98 -8.27 1.94
N VAL A 80 0.23 -8.10 0.84
CA VAL A 80 0.30 -9.01 -0.31
C VAL A 80 1.67 -8.97 -0.98
N LEU A 81 2.23 -7.78 -1.24
CA LEU A 81 3.56 -7.63 -1.84
C LEU A 81 4.64 -8.29 -0.97
N ARG A 82 4.59 -8.12 0.35
CA ARG A 82 5.51 -8.78 1.29
C ARG A 82 5.45 -10.31 1.18
N ARG A 83 4.25 -10.89 0.98
CA ARG A 83 4.10 -12.35 0.78
C ARG A 83 4.67 -12.81 -0.55
N ILE A 84 4.48 -12.02 -1.61
CA ILE A 84 5.08 -12.29 -2.93
C ILE A 84 6.61 -12.29 -2.81
N ILE A 85 7.18 -11.26 -2.19
CA ILE A 85 8.64 -11.11 -2.01
C ILE A 85 9.20 -12.24 -1.15
N SER A 86 8.50 -12.66 -0.09
CA SER A 86 8.93 -13.76 0.77
C SER A 86 8.71 -15.15 0.18
N GLY A 87 8.13 -15.26 -1.02
CA GLY A 87 7.82 -16.54 -1.66
C GLY A 87 6.74 -17.34 -0.94
N GLN A 88 5.94 -16.70 -0.08
CA GLN A 88 4.83 -17.34 0.62
C GLN A 88 3.64 -17.52 -0.32
N GLN A 89 2.91 -18.63 -0.17
CA GLN A 89 1.70 -18.90 -0.95
C GLN A 89 0.68 -17.76 -0.78
N VAL A 90 0.37 -17.09 -1.88
CA VAL A 90 -0.58 -15.97 -1.91
C VAL A 90 -1.92 -16.48 -2.42
N ASN A 91 -2.78 -16.97 -1.51
CA ASN A 91 -4.21 -17.13 -1.81
C ASN A 91 -4.89 -15.77 -1.64
N ILE A 92 -5.49 -15.26 -2.71
CA ILE A 92 -6.33 -14.08 -2.70
C ILE A 92 -7.62 -14.48 -3.40
N ASP A 93 -8.72 -14.48 -2.67
CA ASP A 93 -10.04 -14.73 -3.23
C ASP A 93 -10.38 -13.62 -4.24
N ASN A 94 -10.87 -14.04 -5.41
CA ASN A 94 -11.27 -13.20 -6.54
C ASN A 94 -12.43 -12.24 -6.19
#